data_AF-A0A246GEX3-F1
#
_entry.id   AF-A0A246GEX3-F1
#
_cell.length_a   1.000
_cell.length_b   1.000
_cell.length_c   1.000
_cell.angle_alpha   90.00
_cell.angle_beta   90.00
_cell.angle_gamma   90.00
#
_symmetry.space_group_name_H-M   'P 1'
#
loop_
_entity.id
_entity.type
_entity.pdbx_description
1 polymer ?
#
loop_
_entity_poly.entity_id
_entity_poly.type
_entity_poly.pdbx_seq_one_letter_code
_entity_poly.pdbx_strand_id
1 'polypeptide(L)'
;ALFDVIPKLKKIEFNRKYLSFGGALSGFFGGLSGHQGALRSAFLIRAGLTKESFIATGIVIAFFIDISRISIYLSRIINDTSNLDFKLITIATLSAFVGVYFGNKILKKTTLVFIQQVVAFLLFIYGISLIVGII
;
A
#
# COMPACT_ATOMS: atom_id res chain seq x y z
N ALA A 1 -11.77 1.14 8.13
CA ALA A 1 -12.75 0.08 8.45
C ALA A 1 -14.12 0.66 8.79
N LEU A 2 -14.41 1.13 10.02
CA LEU A 2 -15.75 1.63 10.39
C LEU A 2 -16.21 2.82 9.51
N PHE A 3 -15.28 3.71 9.18
CA PHE A 3 -15.49 4.88 8.31
C PHE A 3 -15.75 4.54 6.83
N ASP A 4 -15.40 3.33 6.38
CA ASP A 4 -15.58 2.89 4.99
C ASP A 4 -16.89 2.10 4.80
N VAL A 5 -17.39 1.50 5.89
CA VAL A 5 -18.65 0.73 5.94
C VAL A 5 -19.85 1.67 6.11
N ILE A 6 -19.70 2.80 6.81
CA ILE A 6 -20.80 3.75 7.05
C ILE A 6 -20.97 4.68 5.82
N PRO A 7 -22.11 4.63 5.10
CA PRO A 7 -22.30 5.34 3.83
C PRO A 7 -22.25 6.87 3.95
N LYS A 8 -22.59 7.44 5.13
CA LYS A 8 -22.46 8.87 5.40
C LYS A 8 -21.01 9.33 5.53
N LEU A 9 -20.15 8.50 6.12
CA LEU A 9 -18.74 8.81 6.31
C LEU A 9 -17.94 8.61 5.02
N LYS A 10 -18.37 7.69 4.16
CA LYS A 10 -17.76 7.39 2.85
C LYS A 10 -17.65 8.60 1.90
N LYS A 11 -18.51 9.62 2.06
CA LYS A 11 -18.52 10.86 1.25
C LYS A 11 -17.52 11.92 1.73
N ILE A 12 -16.81 11.68 2.83
CA ILE A 12 -15.83 12.63 3.35
C ILE A 12 -14.56 12.49 2.52
N GLU A 13 -14.39 13.43 1.59
CA GLU A 13 -13.20 13.56 0.77
C GLU A 13 -12.25 14.63 1.36
N PHE A 14 -10.96 14.36 1.30
CA PHE A 14 -9.96 15.37 1.66
C PHE A 14 -9.86 16.41 0.54
N ASN A 15 -9.98 17.68 0.92
CA ASN A 15 -9.71 18.77 -0.02
C ASN A 15 -8.25 18.69 -0.50
N ARG A 16 -8.03 18.86 -1.81
CA ARG A 16 -6.72 18.77 -2.48
C ARG A 16 -5.63 19.59 -1.79
N LYS A 17 -5.97 20.71 -1.16
CA LYS A 17 -5.03 21.56 -0.40
C LYS A 17 -4.31 20.81 0.73
N TYR A 18 -4.94 19.77 1.31
CA TYR A 18 -4.37 18.99 2.41
C TYR A 18 -3.64 17.73 1.95
N LEU A 19 -3.53 17.47 0.64
CA LEU A 19 -2.90 16.25 0.13
C LEU A 19 -1.43 16.13 0.56
N SER A 20 -0.64 17.20 0.43
CA SER A 20 0.78 17.19 0.81
C SER A 20 0.96 17.03 2.32
N PHE A 21 0.15 17.71 3.12
CA PHE A 21 0.21 17.62 4.58
C PHE A 21 -0.26 16.26 5.10
N GLY A 22 -1.37 15.74 4.55
CA GLY A 22 -1.88 14.41 4.87
C GLY A 22 -0.95 13.29 4.42
N GLY A 23 -0.27 13.46 3.29
CA GLY A 23 0.79 12.56 2.83
C GLY A 23 1.98 12.53 3.79
N ALA A 24 2.44 13.70 4.26
CA ALA A 24 3.52 13.79 5.24
C ALA A 24 3.15 13.11 6.58
N LEU A 25 1.96 13.37 7.10
CA LEU A 25 1.45 12.72 8.31
C LEU A 25 1.29 11.21 8.15
N SER A 26 0.70 10.78 7.02
CA SER A 26 0.56 9.35 6.71
C SER A 26 1.92 8.66 6.59
N GLY A 27 2.92 9.33 6.01
CA GLY A 27 4.29 8.82 5.91
C GLY A 27 4.97 8.73 7.27
N PHE A 28 4.86 9.78 8.10
CA PHE A 28 5.45 9.83 9.43
C PHE A 28 4.88 8.75 10.36
N PHE A 29 3.56 8.70 10.53
CA PHE A 29 2.92 7.68 11.36
C PHE A 29 3.04 6.28 10.76
N GLY A 30 3.06 6.19 9.42
CA GLY A 30 3.33 4.96 8.69
C GLY A 30 4.71 4.38 8.98
N GLY A 31 5.74 5.24 8.98
CA GLY A 31 7.11 4.87 9.30
C GLY A 31 7.30 4.53 10.77
N LEU A 32 6.74 5.35 11.67
CA LEU A 32 6.84 5.16 13.12
C LEU A 32 6.17 3.86 13.58
N SER A 33 4.98 3.57 13.05
CA SER A 33 4.22 2.38 13.44
C SER A 33 4.64 1.12 12.69
N GLY A 34 5.38 1.23 11.58
CA GLY A 34 5.64 0.12 10.65
C GLY A 34 4.48 -0.20 9.70
N HIS A 35 3.32 0.46 9.84
CA HIS A 35 2.07 0.17 9.11
C HIS A 35 1.81 1.11 7.93
N GLN A 36 2.86 1.62 7.31
CA GLN A 36 2.83 2.59 6.20
C GLN A 36 1.88 2.21 5.05
N GLY A 37 1.73 0.93 4.72
CA GLY A 37 0.83 0.48 3.66
C GLY A 37 -0.64 0.72 3.99
N ALA A 38 -1.04 0.40 5.23
CA ALA A 38 -2.41 0.55 5.71
C ALA A 38 -2.82 2.02 5.82
N LEU A 39 -1.99 2.84 6.46
CA LEU A 39 -2.23 4.27 6.64
C LEU A 39 -2.31 5.01 5.29
N ARG A 40 -1.41 4.69 4.35
CA ARG A 40 -1.43 5.25 2.99
C ARG A 40 -2.71 4.89 2.25
N SER A 41 -3.12 3.62 2.26
CA SER A 41 -4.35 3.18 1.59
C SER A 41 -5.59 3.84 2.19
N ALA A 42 -5.65 3.95 3.52
CA ALA A 42 -6.73 4.64 4.22
C ALA A 42 -6.78 6.15 3.95
N PHE A 43 -5.65 6.78 3.65
CA PHE A 43 -5.60 8.17 3.22
C PHE A 43 -6.05 8.34 1.76
N LEU A 44 -5.46 7.57 0.83
CA LEU A 44 -5.72 7.68 -0.61
C LEU A 44 -7.16 7.31 -0.99
N ILE A 45 -7.82 6.41 -0.25
CA ILE A 45 -9.22 6.03 -0.48
C ILE A 45 -10.18 7.21 -0.28
N ARG A 46 -9.74 8.26 0.44
CA ARG A 46 -10.49 9.49 0.73
C ARG A 46 -10.03 10.69 -0.08
N ALA A 47 -9.12 10.50 -1.04
CA ALA A 47 -8.63 11.59 -1.90
C ALA A 47 -9.52 11.83 -3.14
N GLY A 48 -10.71 11.22 -3.22
CA GLY A 48 -11.63 11.38 -4.37
C GLY A 48 -11.09 10.79 -5.67
N LEU A 49 -10.21 9.78 -5.57
CA LEU A 49 -9.51 9.19 -6.72
C LEU A 49 -10.38 8.14 -7.43
N THR A 50 -10.23 8.03 -8.76
CA THR A 50 -10.73 6.87 -9.51
C THR A 50 -9.98 5.60 -9.09
N LYS A 51 -10.52 4.42 -9.41
CA LYS A 51 -9.85 3.14 -9.08
C LYS A 51 -8.46 3.04 -9.69
N GLU A 52 -8.30 3.53 -10.92
CA GLU A 52 -7.03 3.55 -11.65
C GLU A 52 -6.06 4.51 -10.97
N SER A 53 -6.50 5.72 -10.61
CA SER A 53 -5.65 6.71 -9.95
C SER A 53 -5.25 6.26 -8.54
N PHE A 54 -6.16 5.66 -7.77
CA PHE A 54 -5.85 5.12 -6.44
C PHE A 54 -4.70 4.10 -6.52
N ILE A 55 -4.77 3.18 -7.47
CA ILE A 55 -3.76 2.13 -7.65
C ILE A 55 -2.48 2.70 -8.22
N ALA A 56 -2.55 3.52 -9.26
CA ALA A 56 -1.38 4.13 -9.88
C ALA A 56 -0.60 4.99 -8.88
N THR A 57 -1.28 5.83 -8.11
CA THR A 57 -0.64 6.63 -7.05
C THR A 57 0.00 5.74 -5.99
N GLY A 58 -0.68 4.66 -5.58
CA GLY A 58 -0.11 3.69 -4.64
C GLY A 58 1.18 3.02 -5.16
N ILE A 59 1.20 2.64 -6.44
CA ILE A 59 2.37 2.05 -7.11
C ILE A 59 3.52 3.04 -7.19
N VAL A 60 3.26 4.28 -7.64
CA VAL A 60 4.29 5.32 -7.73
C VAL A 60 4.91 5.60 -6.37
N ILE A 61 4.10 5.71 -5.31
CA ILE A 61 4.62 5.90 -3.95
C ILE A 61 5.46 4.68 -3.52
N ALA A 62 5.03 3.45 -3.82
CA ALA A 62 5.79 2.25 -3.47
C ALA A 62 7.15 2.23 -4.19
N PHE A 63 7.17 2.56 -5.48
CA PHE A 63 8.39 2.68 -6.28
C PHE A 63 9.39 3.69 -5.70
N PHE A 64 8.92 4.87 -5.28
CA PHE A 64 9.78 5.85 -4.61
C PHE A 64 10.34 5.34 -3.28
N ILE A 65 9.51 4.66 -2.47
CA ILE A 65 9.97 4.03 -1.21
C ILE A 65 11.06 3.00 -1.49
N ASP A 66 10.90 2.16 -2.52
CA ASP A 66 11.88 1.14 -2.88
C ASP A 66 13.19 1.76 -3.35
N ILE A 67 13.15 2.84 -4.15
CA ILE A 67 14.36 3.61 -4.51
C ILE A 67 15.09 4.11 -3.26
N SER A 68 14.37 4.75 -2.34
CA SER A 68 14.97 5.25 -1.10
C SER A 68 15.61 4.13 -0.27
N ARG A 69 14.94 2.98 -0.16
CA ARG A 69 15.46 1.81 0.57
C ARG A 69 16.70 1.22 -0.09
N ILE A 70 16.65 0.98 -1.40
CA ILE A 70 17.77 0.42 -2.16
C ILE A 70 18.99 1.35 -2.05
N SER A 71 18.79 2.67 -2.14
CA SER A 71 19.87 3.64 -2.00
C SER A 71 20.57 3.55 -0.63
N ILE A 72 19.81 3.41 0.46
CA ILE A 72 20.36 3.26 1.82
C ILE A 72 21.08 1.92 1.98
N TYR A 73 20.51 0.84 1.43
CA TYR A 73 21.08 -0.50 1.56
C TYR A 73 22.20 -0.79 0.56
N LEU A 74 22.46 0.09 -0.40
CA LEU A 74 23.37 -0.17 -1.52
C LEU A 74 24.77 -0.58 -1.06
N SER A 75 25.35 0.13 -0.09
CA SER A 75 26.67 -0.20 0.45
C SER A 75 26.72 -1.58 1.08
N ARG A 76 25.64 -2.01 1.76
CA ARG A 76 25.56 -3.35 2.36
C ARG A 76 25.36 -4.43 1.30
N ILE A 77 24.52 -4.17 0.29
CA ILE A 77 24.27 -5.09 -0.81
C ILE A 77 25.55 -5.40 -1.57
N ILE A 78 26.37 -4.37 -1.86
CA ILE A 78 27.63 -4.53 -2.60
C ILE A 78 28.66 -5.32 -1.77
N ASN A 79 28.81 -4.98 -0.49
CA ASN A 79 29.82 -5.59 0.38
C ASN A 79 29.49 -7.03 0.81
N ASP A 80 28.21 -7.41 0.80
CA ASP A 80 27.70 -8.69 1.31
C ASP A 80 27.03 -9.52 0.18
N THR A 81 27.51 -9.35 -1.06
CA THR A 81 26.94 -9.95 -2.27
C THR A 81 26.89 -11.49 -2.24
N SER A 82 27.77 -12.13 -1.46
CA SER A 82 27.80 -13.60 -1.29
C SER A 82 26.58 -14.16 -0.55
N ASN A 83 25.86 -13.34 0.22
CA ASN A 83 24.64 -13.72 0.93
C ASN A 83 23.36 -13.52 0.10
N LEU A 84 23.47 -13.04 -1.15
CA LEU A 84 22.33 -12.85 -2.04
C LEU A 84 21.99 -14.14 -2.78
N ASP A 85 20.85 -14.74 -2.43
CA ASP A 85 20.28 -15.84 -3.19
C ASP A 85 19.58 -15.32 -4.45
N PHE A 86 20.33 -15.25 -5.54
CA PHE A 86 19.82 -14.82 -6.84
C PHE A 86 18.64 -15.67 -7.35
N LYS A 87 18.57 -16.96 -6.97
CA LYS A 87 17.46 -17.83 -7.37
C LYS A 87 16.17 -17.38 -6.69
N LEU A 88 16.21 -17.07 -5.40
CA LEU A 88 15.05 -16.53 -4.68
C LEU A 88 14.62 -15.17 -5.25
N ILE A 89 15.57 -14.29 -5.56
CA ILE A 89 15.27 -12.97 -6.15
C ILE A 89 14.57 -13.14 -7.50
N THR A 90 15.07 -14.01 -8.37
CA THR A 90 14.45 -14.25 -9.68
C THR A 90 13.04 -14.84 -9.55
N ILE A 91 12.84 -15.84 -8.68
CA ILE A 91 11.52 -16.44 -8.45
C ILE A 91 10.54 -15.42 -7.88
N ALA A 92 10.95 -14.62 -6.90
CA ALA A 92 10.12 -13.58 -6.29
C ALA A 92 9.74 -12.51 -7.33
N THR A 93 10.70 -12.10 -8.17
CA THR A 93 10.48 -11.13 -9.25
C THR A 93 9.47 -11.65 -10.27
N LEU A 94 9.65 -12.89 -10.76
CA LEU A 94 8.71 -13.53 -11.68
C LEU A 94 7.31 -13.66 -11.06
N SER A 95 7.24 -14.07 -9.79
CA SER A 95 5.97 -14.17 -9.05
C SER A 95 5.28 -12.81 -8.96
N ALA A 96 6.02 -11.73 -8.75
CA ALA A 96 5.48 -10.37 -8.74
C ALA A 96 4.92 -9.97 -10.12
N PHE A 97 5.64 -10.25 -11.21
CA PHE A 97 5.16 -9.98 -12.57
C PHE A 97 3.88 -10.75 -12.90
N VAL A 98 3.83 -12.04 -12.56
CA VAL A 98 2.64 -12.88 -12.74
C VAL A 98 1.48 -12.31 -11.91
N GLY A 99 1.73 -11.95 -10.65
CA GLY A 99 0.73 -11.34 -9.77
C GLY A 99 0.16 -10.03 -10.34
N VAL A 100 1.00 -9.13 -10.86
CA VAL A 100 0.58 -7.87 -11.48
C VAL A 100 -0.23 -8.13 -12.75
N TYR A 101 0.17 -9.09 -13.59
CA TYR A 101 -0.55 -9.44 -14.81
C TYR A 101 -1.98 -9.89 -14.52
N PHE A 102 -2.15 -10.86 -13.62
CA PHE A 102 -3.48 -11.34 -13.23
C PHE A 102 -4.26 -10.28 -12.46
N GLY A 103 -3.61 -9.55 -11.55
CA GLY A 103 -4.21 -8.46 -10.77
C GLY A 103 -4.82 -7.38 -11.67
N ASN A 104 -4.10 -6.93 -12.70
CA ASN A 104 -4.62 -5.95 -13.66
C ASN A 104 -5.85 -6.45 -14.43
N LYS A 105 -5.90 -7.75 -14.76
CA LYS A 105 -7.04 -8.35 -15.46
C LYS A 105 -8.28 -8.42 -14.58
N ILE A 106 -8.11 -8.77 -13.29
CA ILE A 106 -9.19 -8.79 -12.30
C ILE A 106 -9.68 -7.36 -12.07
N LEU A 107 -8.77 -6.41 -11.89
CA LEU A 107 -9.10 -5.01 -11.61
C LEU A 107 -10.04 -4.37 -12.64
N LYS A 108 -9.83 -4.68 -13.93
CA LYS A 108 -10.69 -4.19 -15.01
C LYS A 108 -12.15 -4.65 -14.84
N LYS A 109 -12.37 -5.82 -14.26
CA LYS A 109 -13.70 -6.43 -14.02
C LYS A 109 -14.29 -6.06 -12.65
N THR A 110 -13.57 -5.32 -11.82
CA THR A 110 -13.96 -5.01 -10.44
C THR A 110 -14.41 -3.55 -10.29
N THR A 111 -15.35 -3.33 -9.36
CA THR A 111 -15.84 -1.99 -9.00
C THR A 111 -15.02 -1.38 -7.88
N LEU A 112 -14.94 -0.04 -7.82
CA LEU A 112 -14.26 0.65 -6.72
C LEU A 112 -14.84 0.27 -5.35
N VAL A 113 -16.17 0.10 -5.27
CA VAL A 113 -16.85 -0.30 -4.03
C VAL A 113 -16.36 -1.65 -3.52
N PHE A 114 -16.17 -2.63 -4.41
CA PHE A 114 -15.63 -3.93 -4.02
C PHE A 114 -14.19 -3.82 -3.50
N ILE A 115 -13.34 -3.04 -4.17
CA ILE A 115 -11.95 -2.81 -3.72
C ILE A 115 -11.95 -2.21 -2.31
N GLN A 116 -12.78 -1.19 -2.08
CA GLN A 116 -12.90 -0.55 -0.78
C GLN A 116 -13.35 -1.53 0.31
N GLN A 117 -14.32 -2.41 0.01
CA GLN A 117 -14.79 -3.44 0.93
C GLN A 117 -13.70 -4.46 1.26
N VAL A 118 -12.98 -4.95 0.26
CA VAL A 118 -11.88 -5.90 0.46
C VAL A 118 -10.76 -5.27 1.30
N VAL A 119 -10.32 -4.06 0.96
CA VAL A 119 -9.29 -3.34 1.73
C VAL A 119 -9.76 -3.10 3.17
N ALA A 120 -10.99 -2.64 3.37
CA ALA A 120 -11.54 -2.41 4.70
C ALA A 120 -11.59 -3.70 5.54
N PHE A 121 -11.99 -4.83 4.92
CA PHE A 121 -12.04 -6.13 5.55
C PHE A 121 -10.64 -6.62 5.95
N LEU A 122 -9.66 -6.53 5.04
CA LEU A 122 -8.27 -6.91 5.33
C LEU A 122 -7.67 -6.05 6.45
N LEU A 123 -7.91 -4.74 6.44
CA LEU A 123 -7.45 -3.84 7.51
C LEU A 123 -8.11 -4.16 8.85
N PHE A 124 -9.37 -4.59 8.85
CA PHE A 124 -10.07 -4.99 10.06
C PHE A 124 -9.47 -6.26 10.66
N ILE A 125 -9.25 -7.29 9.84
CA ILE A 125 -8.55 -8.52 10.26
C ILE A 125 -7.16 -8.18 10.80
N TYR A 126 -6.42 -7.33 10.08
CA TYR A 126 -5.09 -6.91 10.49
C TYR A 126 -5.09 -6.25 11.87
N GLY A 127 -6.04 -5.33 12.12
CA GLY A 127 -6.19 -4.70 13.43
C GLY A 127 -6.54 -5.70 14.54
N ILE A 128 -7.38 -6.69 14.27
CA ILE A 128 -7.69 -7.77 15.23
C ILE A 128 -6.43 -8.59 15.52
N SER A 129 -5.68 -8.99 14.49
CA SER A 129 -4.46 -9.79 14.67
C SER A 129 -3.42 -9.09 15.54
N LEU A 130 -3.29 -7.76 15.41
CA LEU A 130 -2.43 -6.95 16.29
C LEU A 130 -2.93 -6.94 17.74
N ILE A 131 -4.23 -6.81 17.98
CA ILE A 131 -4.80 -6.80 19.34
C ILE A 131 -4.60 -8.16 20.02
N VAL A 132 -4.74 -9.26 19.27
CA VAL A 132 -4.56 -10.62 19.78
C VAL A 132 -3.07 -10.97 19.93
N GLY A 133 -2.15 -10.23 19.29
CA GLY A 133 -0.71 -10.46 19.36
C GLY A 133 -0.22 -11.62 18.50
N ILE A 134 -0.96 -11.98 17.44
CA ILE A 134 -0.52 -12.99 16.45
C ILE A 134 0.56 -12.40 15.53
N ILE A 135 0.49 -11.10 15.29
CA ILE A 135 1.43 -10.25 14.55
C ILE A 135 1.82 -9.13 15.50
#